data_AF-A0A3S4P3K7-F1
#
_entry.id   AF-A0A3S4P3K7-F1
#
_cell.length_a   1.000
_cell.length_b   1.000
_cell.length_c   1.000
_cell.angle_alpha   90.00
_cell.angle_beta   90.00
_cell.angle_gamma   90.00
#
_symmetry.space_group_name_H-M   'P 1'
#
loop_
_entity.id
_entity.type
_entity.pdbx_description
1 polymer ?
#
loop_
_entity_poly.entity_id
_entity_poly.type
_entity_poly.pdbx_seq_one_letter_code
_entity_poly.pdbx_strand_id
1 'polypeptide(L)'
;MKIIVVGGGKVGSALCRSLVAEKHDVILIEQNEAVLNRITKRYDIMGIVGNGANFKILEQADVGHCDIFIAMTEQDEVNMISAVLAKKMGAKETIVRARNPEYSNSYFKEKNILSFSLIVNPELLAARYIANIIEFPNALSVERFANGRVSLMEFKVKQNSDLCQMTMSQFRKKFGNVLICAINRNGQLLIPDGEITILQNDIIYVTGNRVDVILFHNFVRPKVIKSLMLIGAGKIAYYLLNILKNSKIKLKVIEINPKHAEWFSQEFPHLHIVQDDGTAKDILLEESAQHYDAVATLTGVDEENIISSMFLESMGVQKNITKVNRTSLLEIIDS
;
A
#
# COMPACT_ATOMS: atom_id res chain seq x y z
N MET A 1 14.19 -17.58 13.94
CA MET A 1 12.86 -18.01 14.44
C MET A 1 12.32 -19.10 13.53
N LYS A 2 11.38 -19.93 13.99
CA LYS A 2 10.69 -20.91 13.13
C LYS A 2 9.43 -20.27 12.55
N ILE A 3 9.41 -20.08 11.23
CA ILE A 3 8.33 -19.38 10.51
C ILE A 3 7.73 -20.32 9.48
N ILE A 4 6.40 -20.44 9.50
CA ILE A 4 5.66 -21.26 8.52
C ILE A 4 4.86 -20.32 7.64
N VAL A 5 5.05 -20.44 6.32
CA VAL A 5 4.35 -19.64 5.32
C VAL A 5 3.46 -20.55 4.49
N VAL A 6 2.19 -20.19 4.33
CA VAL A 6 1.25 -20.88 3.44
C VAL A 6 0.99 -20.01 2.22
N GLY A 7 1.35 -20.52 1.04
CA GLY A 7 1.20 -19.86 -0.25
C GLY A 7 2.49 -19.22 -0.76
N GLY A 8 3.10 -19.82 -1.78
CA GLY A 8 4.30 -19.41 -2.50
C GLY A 8 4.04 -18.51 -3.71
N GLY A 9 2.94 -17.75 -3.71
CA GLY A 9 2.64 -16.76 -4.75
C GLY A 9 3.68 -15.63 -4.80
N LYS A 10 3.39 -14.54 -5.54
CA LYS A 10 4.31 -13.40 -5.67
C LYS A 10 4.78 -12.85 -4.31
N VAL A 11 3.83 -12.60 -3.40
CA VAL A 11 4.09 -12.07 -2.05
C VAL A 11 4.81 -13.11 -1.19
N GLY A 12 4.35 -14.37 -1.18
CA GLY A 12 4.95 -15.43 -0.37
C GLY A 12 6.40 -15.73 -0.77
N SER A 13 6.71 -15.74 -2.07
CA SER A 13 8.07 -15.91 -2.56
C SER A 13 8.99 -14.75 -2.15
N ALA A 14 8.51 -13.50 -2.22
CA ALA A 14 9.28 -12.34 -1.79
C ALA A 14 9.51 -12.34 -0.27
N LEU A 15 8.50 -12.74 0.50
CA LEU A 15 8.62 -12.88 1.95
C LEU A 15 9.62 -13.97 2.33
N CYS A 16 9.53 -15.17 1.73
CA CYS A 16 10.48 -16.26 1.99
C CYS A 16 11.92 -15.80 1.72
N ARG A 17 12.16 -15.11 0.60
CA ARG A 17 13.47 -14.52 0.28
C ARG A 17 13.97 -13.60 1.41
N SER A 18 13.14 -12.69 1.89
CA SER A 18 13.50 -11.74 2.94
C SER A 18 13.80 -12.44 4.27
N LEU A 19 12.95 -13.41 4.65
CA LEU A 19 13.11 -14.14 5.92
C LEU A 19 14.37 -15.02 5.93
N VAL A 20 14.71 -15.64 4.81
CA VAL A 20 15.95 -16.41 4.66
C VAL A 20 17.17 -15.50 4.72
N ALA A 21 17.13 -14.32 4.08
CA ALA A 21 18.21 -13.34 4.15
C ALA A 21 18.48 -12.86 5.60
N GLU A 22 17.43 -12.79 6.42
CA GLU A 22 17.51 -12.51 7.86
C GLU A 22 17.86 -13.74 8.73
N LYS A 23 18.15 -14.89 8.12
CA LYS A 23 18.55 -16.15 8.78
C LYS A 23 17.46 -16.76 9.68
N HIS A 24 16.20 -16.67 9.28
CA HIS A 24 15.11 -17.43 9.91
C HIS A 24 14.97 -18.82 9.29
N ASP A 25 14.46 -19.76 10.08
CA ASP A 25 14.08 -21.10 9.63
C ASP A 25 12.67 -21.04 9.03
N VAL A 26 12.56 -21.29 7.72
CA VAL A 26 11.34 -21.08 6.96
C VAL A 26 10.84 -22.39 6.37
N ILE A 27 9.57 -22.72 6.65
CA ILE A 27 8.85 -23.81 6.03
C ILE A 27 7.75 -23.23 5.14
N LEU A 28 7.75 -23.59 3.86
CA LEU A 28 6.74 -23.18 2.90
C LEU A 28 5.77 -24.34 2.61
N ILE A 29 4.48 -24.11 2.90
CA ILE A 29 3.38 -24.97 2.44
C ILE A 29 2.81 -24.37 1.16
N GLU A 30 2.83 -25.14 0.07
CA GLU A 30 2.29 -24.71 -1.22
C GLU A 30 1.60 -25.88 -1.93
N GLN A 31 0.42 -25.64 -2.50
CA GLN A 31 -0.36 -26.69 -3.18
C GLN A 31 0.18 -26.97 -4.58
N ASN A 32 0.70 -25.95 -5.27
CA ASN A 32 1.29 -26.07 -6.59
C ASN A 32 2.77 -26.47 -6.49
N GLU A 33 3.05 -27.73 -6.80
CA GLU A 33 4.39 -28.30 -6.73
C GLU A 33 5.42 -27.55 -7.61
N ALA A 34 5.03 -27.03 -8.78
CA ALA A 34 5.94 -26.27 -9.64
C ALA A 34 6.37 -24.95 -8.99
N VAL A 35 5.45 -24.29 -8.27
CA VAL A 35 5.74 -23.06 -7.51
C VAL A 35 6.66 -23.38 -6.34
N LEU A 36 6.37 -24.44 -5.58
CA LEU A 36 7.20 -24.87 -4.46
C LEU A 36 8.64 -25.17 -4.91
N ASN A 37 8.79 -26.00 -5.94
CA ASN A 37 10.09 -26.40 -6.50
C ASN A 37 10.91 -25.21 -7.00
N ARG A 38 10.26 -24.19 -7.55
CA ARG A 38 10.94 -22.96 -7.98
C ARG A 38 11.54 -22.20 -6.80
N ILE A 39 10.87 -22.17 -5.66
CA ILE A 39 11.29 -21.41 -4.48
C ILE A 39 12.36 -22.20 -3.69
N THR A 40 12.14 -23.49 -3.44
CA THR A 40 13.08 -24.35 -2.70
C THR A 40 14.41 -24.56 -3.45
N LYS A 41 14.43 -24.48 -4.79
CA LYS A 41 15.68 -24.48 -5.56
C LYS A 41 16.49 -23.19 -5.44
N ARG A 42 15.84 -22.06 -5.10
CA ARG A 42 16.47 -20.74 -5.05
C ARG A 42 16.87 -20.32 -3.65
N TYR A 43 16.15 -20.78 -2.64
CA TYR A 43 16.33 -20.40 -1.25
C TYR A 43 16.41 -21.65 -0.38
N ASP A 44 17.23 -21.58 0.66
CA ASP A 44 17.38 -22.63 1.65
C ASP A 44 16.16 -22.64 2.58
N ILE A 45 15.07 -23.28 2.13
CA ILE A 45 13.81 -23.42 2.86
C ILE A 45 13.29 -24.85 2.75
N MET A 46 12.57 -25.30 3.77
CA MET A 46 11.82 -26.56 3.70
C MET A 46 10.51 -26.35 2.95
N GLY A 47 10.17 -27.28 2.06
CA GLY A 47 8.93 -27.24 1.28
C GLY A 47 8.02 -28.41 1.59
N ILE A 48 6.72 -28.14 1.76
CA ILE A 48 5.67 -29.15 1.91
C ILE A 48 4.61 -28.91 0.84
N VAL A 49 4.37 -29.92 0.00
CA VAL A 49 3.30 -29.88 -0.99
C VAL A 49 1.98 -30.19 -0.31
N GLY A 50 1.05 -29.24 -0.29
CA GLY A 50 -0.25 -29.47 0.33
C GLY A 50 -1.14 -28.23 0.47
N ASN A 51 -2.39 -28.47 0.84
CA ASN A 51 -3.34 -27.41 1.19
C ASN A 51 -3.12 -27.00 2.66
N GLY A 52 -2.88 -25.71 2.91
CA GLY A 52 -2.69 -25.19 4.27
C GLY A 52 -3.92 -25.29 5.19
N ALA A 53 -5.11 -25.52 4.65
CA ALA A 53 -6.31 -25.80 5.45
C ALA A 53 -6.41 -27.29 5.88
N ASN A 54 -5.46 -28.14 5.49
CA ASN A 54 -5.44 -29.55 5.87
C ASN A 54 -4.64 -29.76 7.17
N PHE A 55 -5.30 -30.25 8.21
CA PHE A 55 -4.69 -30.53 9.51
C PHE A 55 -3.43 -31.39 9.43
N LYS A 56 -3.42 -32.46 8.60
CA LYS A 56 -2.26 -33.36 8.46
C LYS A 56 -1.04 -32.64 7.87
N ILE A 57 -1.27 -31.70 6.95
CA ILE A 57 -0.20 -30.90 6.34
C ILE A 57 0.38 -29.91 7.36
N LEU A 58 -0.48 -29.29 8.18
CA LEU A 58 -0.06 -28.42 9.27
C LEU A 58 0.72 -29.19 10.36
N GLU A 59 0.30 -30.42 10.64
CA GLU A 59 1.00 -31.30 11.60
C GLU A 59 2.37 -31.72 11.06
N GLN A 60 2.45 -32.10 9.77
CA GLN A 60 3.71 -32.39 9.09
C GLN A 60 4.68 -31.19 9.10
N ALA A 61 4.16 -29.96 8.98
CA ALA A 61 4.95 -28.74 9.07
C ALA A 61 5.36 -28.37 10.52
N ASP A 62 4.88 -29.14 11.50
CA ASP A 62 5.11 -28.92 12.93
C ASP A 62 4.73 -27.49 13.36
N VAL A 63 3.50 -27.10 13.01
CA VAL A 63 2.91 -25.78 13.29
C VAL A 63 2.75 -25.52 14.78
N GLY A 64 2.56 -26.55 15.60
CA GLY A 64 2.39 -26.39 17.04
C GLY A 64 3.60 -25.76 17.75
N HIS A 65 4.78 -25.83 17.14
CA HIS A 65 6.03 -25.29 17.70
C HIS A 65 6.59 -24.09 16.92
N CYS A 66 5.84 -23.51 15.97
CA CYS A 66 6.33 -22.34 15.22
C CYS A 66 6.14 -21.03 16.00
N ASP A 67 7.08 -20.09 15.81
CA ASP A 67 6.98 -18.76 16.38
C ASP A 67 5.95 -17.91 15.63
N ILE A 68 5.95 -18.00 14.29
CA ILE A 68 5.06 -17.23 13.44
C ILE A 68 4.49 -18.14 12.35
N PHE A 69 3.16 -18.13 12.23
CA PHE A 69 2.44 -18.75 11.13
C PHE A 69 1.82 -17.68 10.25
N ILE A 70 2.05 -17.75 8.93
CA ILE A 70 1.60 -16.74 7.97
C ILE A 70 0.82 -17.40 6.84
N ALA A 71 -0.47 -17.07 6.71
CA ALA A 71 -1.31 -17.60 5.64
C ALA A 71 -1.64 -16.54 4.59
N MET A 72 -1.21 -16.75 3.35
CA MET A 72 -1.31 -15.76 2.28
C MET A 72 -1.57 -16.34 0.88
N THR A 73 -2.30 -17.45 0.82
CA THR A 73 -2.84 -18.02 -0.42
C THR A 73 -3.85 -17.07 -1.07
N GLU A 74 -4.25 -17.35 -2.32
CA GLU A 74 -5.24 -16.55 -3.04
C GLU A 74 -6.65 -16.60 -2.44
N GLN A 75 -6.98 -17.64 -1.67
CA GLN A 75 -8.30 -17.82 -1.08
C GLN A 75 -8.28 -17.33 0.37
N ASP A 76 -9.12 -16.35 0.69
CA ASP A 76 -9.17 -15.77 2.03
C ASP A 76 -9.69 -16.80 3.04
N GLU A 77 -10.62 -17.66 2.63
CA GLU A 77 -11.21 -18.73 3.43
C GLU A 77 -10.15 -19.76 3.84
N VAL A 78 -9.29 -20.16 2.89
CA VAL A 78 -8.14 -21.03 3.17
C VAL A 78 -7.20 -20.37 4.16
N ASN A 79 -6.90 -19.08 3.99
CA ASN A 79 -6.00 -18.37 4.89
C ASN A 79 -6.55 -18.30 6.31
N MET A 80 -7.83 -17.97 6.45
CA MET A 80 -8.52 -17.89 7.74
C MET A 80 -8.59 -19.24 8.43
N ILE A 81 -9.01 -20.30 7.73
CA ILE A 81 -9.08 -21.66 8.30
C ILE A 81 -7.68 -22.14 8.72
N SER A 82 -6.68 -21.96 7.85
CA SER A 82 -5.29 -22.35 8.16
C SER A 82 -4.79 -21.67 9.43
N ALA A 83 -5.03 -20.36 9.56
CA ALA A 83 -4.61 -19.59 10.74
C ALA A 83 -5.35 -20.00 12.02
N VAL A 84 -6.65 -20.30 11.96
CA VAL A 84 -7.42 -20.80 13.11
C VAL A 84 -6.89 -22.16 13.56
N LEU A 85 -6.65 -23.08 12.61
CA LEU A 85 -6.07 -24.39 12.92
C LEU A 85 -4.68 -24.25 13.53
N ALA A 86 -3.82 -23.42 12.93
CA ALA A 86 -2.47 -23.15 13.44
C ALA A 86 -2.49 -22.61 14.87
N LYS A 87 -3.38 -21.65 15.18
CA LYS A 87 -3.51 -21.10 16.53
C LYS A 87 -3.95 -22.18 17.52
N LYS A 88 -4.91 -23.03 17.16
CA LYS A 88 -5.37 -24.15 17.99
C LYS A 88 -4.30 -25.22 18.21
N MET A 89 -3.38 -25.39 17.26
CA MET A 89 -2.28 -26.35 17.35
C MET A 89 -1.11 -25.85 18.19
N GLY A 90 -1.02 -24.54 18.48
CA GLY A 90 0.00 -23.97 19.36
C GLY A 90 0.88 -22.89 18.75
N ALA A 91 0.65 -22.47 17.49
CA ALA A 91 1.41 -21.38 16.88
C ALA A 91 1.33 -20.10 17.74
N LYS A 92 2.50 -19.52 18.09
CA LYS A 92 2.56 -18.36 18.99
C LYS A 92 1.85 -17.16 18.37
N GLU A 93 2.27 -16.77 17.16
CA GLU A 93 1.68 -15.68 16.39
C GLU A 93 1.07 -16.17 15.07
N THR A 94 -0.11 -15.65 14.73
CA THR A 94 -0.81 -15.97 13.47
C THR A 94 -1.13 -14.73 12.67
N ILE A 95 -0.55 -14.65 11.47
CA ILE A 95 -0.74 -13.56 10.51
C ILE A 95 -1.54 -14.10 9.33
N VAL A 96 -2.62 -13.41 8.98
CA VAL A 96 -3.51 -13.83 7.89
C VAL A 96 -3.68 -12.73 6.86
N ARG A 97 -3.60 -13.09 5.58
CA ARG A 97 -4.00 -12.22 4.49
C ARG A 97 -5.49 -12.37 4.21
N ALA A 98 -6.24 -11.28 4.30
CA ALA A 98 -7.66 -11.23 3.97
C ALA A 98 -7.94 -10.01 3.07
N ARG A 99 -8.36 -10.27 1.83
CA ARG A 99 -8.59 -9.25 0.80
C ARG A 99 -10.06 -8.84 0.69
N ASN A 100 -10.98 -9.72 1.07
CA ASN A 100 -12.42 -9.48 1.04
C ASN A 100 -12.81 -8.44 2.11
N PRO A 101 -13.53 -7.37 1.75
CA PRO A 101 -14.12 -6.41 2.71
C PRO A 101 -14.91 -7.05 3.83
N GLU A 102 -15.63 -8.15 3.57
CA GLU A 102 -16.46 -8.83 4.55
C GLU A 102 -15.63 -9.45 5.68
N TYR A 103 -14.42 -9.93 5.38
CA TYR A 103 -13.54 -10.60 6.34
C TYR A 103 -12.52 -9.66 6.98
N SER A 104 -12.28 -8.48 6.39
CA SER A 104 -11.27 -7.52 6.84
C SER A 104 -11.85 -6.31 7.57
N ASN A 105 -13.16 -6.32 7.85
CA ASN A 105 -13.86 -5.27 8.57
C ASN A 105 -13.46 -5.18 10.06
N SER A 106 -13.84 -4.06 10.70
CA SER A 106 -13.54 -3.83 12.12
C SER A 106 -14.14 -4.90 13.04
N TYR A 107 -15.23 -5.55 12.66
CA TYR A 107 -15.88 -6.57 13.48
C TYR A 107 -14.95 -7.77 13.73
N PHE A 108 -14.29 -8.29 12.70
CA PHE A 108 -13.32 -9.38 12.84
C PHE A 108 -12.06 -8.97 13.63
N LYS A 109 -11.65 -7.70 13.52
CA LYS A 109 -10.46 -7.18 14.23
C LYS A 109 -10.74 -6.90 15.71
N GLU A 110 -11.84 -6.21 16.02
CA GLU A 110 -12.13 -5.72 17.37
C GLU A 110 -12.61 -6.82 18.30
N LYS A 111 -13.38 -7.78 17.78
CA LYS A 111 -13.88 -8.90 18.60
C LYS A 111 -12.91 -10.07 18.70
N ASN A 112 -11.78 -10.01 17.99
CA ASN A 112 -10.77 -11.07 17.92
C ASN A 112 -11.36 -12.49 17.82
N ILE A 113 -12.46 -12.64 17.06
CA ILE A 113 -13.33 -13.84 17.09
C ILE A 113 -12.54 -15.09 16.69
N LEU A 114 -11.55 -14.91 15.83
CA LEU A 114 -10.73 -15.98 15.27
C LEU A 114 -9.33 -16.05 15.90
N SER A 115 -9.06 -15.23 16.92
CA SER A 115 -7.78 -15.20 17.67
C SER A 115 -6.54 -15.00 16.78
N PHE A 116 -6.68 -14.18 15.73
CA PHE A 116 -5.57 -13.82 14.85
C PHE A 116 -4.71 -12.74 15.50
N SER A 117 -3.39 -12.89 15.44
CA SER A 117 -2.48 -11.85 15.89
C SER A 117 -2.52 -10.62 14.98
N LEU A 118 -2.61 -10.84 13.66
CA LEU A 118 -2.65 -9.76 12.68
C LEU A 118 -3.43 -10.16 11.42
N ILE A 119 -4.29 -9.26 10.94
CA ILE A 119 -4.94 -9.35 9.63
C ILE A 119 -4.34 -8.31 8.70
N VAL A 120 -3.76 -8.76 7.59
CA VAL A 120 -3.19 -7.91 6.55
C VAL A 120 -4.13 -7.90 5.34
N ASN A 121 -4.58 -6.71 4.95
CA ASN A 121 -5.33 -6.50 3.72
C ASN A 121 -4.51 -5.60 2.77
N PRO A 122 -3.81 -6.18 1.77
CA PRO A 122 -2.97 -5.41 0.85
C PRO A 122 -3.75 -4.36 0.07
N GLU A 123 -4.98 -4.64 -0.34
CA GLU A 123 -5.79 -3.72 -1.13
C GLU A 123 -6.25 -2.51 -0.32
N LEU A 124 -6.59 -2.71 0.96
CA LEU A 124 -6.88 -1.62 1.89
C LEU A 124 -5.63 -0.79 2.18
N LEU A 125 -4.45 -1.43 2.33
CA LEU A 125 -3.19 -0.71 2.53
C LEU A 125 -2.84 0.13 1.31
N ALA A 126 -2.97 -0.42 0.10
CA ALA A 126 -2.79 0.31 -1.15
C ALA A 126 -3.79 1.48 -1.27
N ALA A 127 -5.06 1.26 -0.96
CA ALA A 127 -6.07 2.32 -0.96
C ALA A 127 -5.75 3.44 0.04
N ARG A 128 -5.27 3.11 1.23
CA ARG A 128 -4.80 4.10 2.22
C ARG A 128 -3.59 4.88 1.72
N TYR A 129 -2.65 4.20 1.05
CA TYR A 129 -1.50 4.84 0.45
C TYR A 129 -1.92 5.84 -0.64
N ILE A 130 -2.84 5.44 -1.53
CA ILE A 130 -3.42 6.35 -2.54
C ILE A 130 -4.14 7.51 -1.86
N ALA A 131 -4.98 7.27 -0.86
CA ALA A 131 -5.68 8.33 -0.14
C ALA A 131 -4.71 9.33 0.52
N ASN A 132 -3.58 8.86 1.07
CA ASN A 132 -2.53 9.73 1.59
C ASN A 132 -1.88 10.57 0.48
N ILE A 133 -1.63 10.01 -0.70
CA ILE A 133 -1.12 10.78 -1.86
C ILE A 133 -2.10 11.89 -2.27
N ILE A 134 -3.39 11.60 -2.22
CA ILE A 134 -4.45 12.56 -2.58
C ILE A 134 -4.60 13.65 -1.50
N GLU A 135 -4.53 13.27 -0.23
CA GLU A 135 -4.60 14.20 0.92
C GLU A 135 -3.33 15.08 1.01
N PHE A 136 -2.16 14.54 0.63
CA PHE A 136 -0.85 15.17 0.75
C PHE A 136 -0.03 15.07 -0.55
N PRO A 137 -0.43 15.76 -1.63
CA PRO A 137 0.18 15.57 -2.96
C PRO A 137 1.65 15.97 -3.07
N ASN A 138 2.16 16.77 -2.12
CA ASN A 138 3.55 17.21 -2.06
C ASN A 138 4.43 16.41 -1.08
N ALA A 139 3.84 15.52 -0.28
CA ALA A 139 4.60 14.61 0.56
C ALA A 139 5.12 13.45 -0.31
N LEU A 140 6.36 13.02 -0.04
CA LEU A 140 6.94 11.81 -0.61
C LEU A 140 6.36 10.56 0.07
N SER A 141 6.17 10.63 1.39
CA SER A 141 5.59 9.57 2.21
C SER A 141 4.86 10.17 3.40
N VAL A 142 3.86 9.45 3.89
CA VAL A 142 3.07 9.80 5.08
C VAL A 142 2.82 8.54 5.89
N GLU A 143 3.44 8.48 7.08
CA GLU A 143 3.27 7.40 8.03
C GLU A 143 2.47 7.87 9.25
N ARG A 144 1.59 7.00 9.74
CA ARG A 144 0.70 7.31 10.87
C ARG A 144 0.98 6.35 12.02
N PHE A 145 1.30 6.91 13.18
CA PHE A 145 1.61 6.18 14.39
C PHE A 145 0.52 6.39 15.45
N ALA A 146 0.50 5.49 16.45
CA ALA A 146 -0.37 5.60 17.62
C ALA A 146 -1.86 5.84 17.26
N ASN A 147 -2.40 5.03 16.34
CA ASN A 147 -3.75 5.14 15.78
C ASN A 147 -4.04 6.51 15.11
N GLY A 148 -3.02 7.09 14.45
CA GLY A 148 -3.15 8.35 13.71
C GLY A 148 -2.99 9.61 14.54
N ARG A 149 -2.63 9.48 15.82
CA ARG A 149 -2.37 10.64 16.71
C ARG A 149 -1.07 11.36 16.35
N VAL A 150 -0.09 10.64 15.82
CA VAL A 150 1.20 11.17 15.37
C VAL A 150 1.34 10.84 13.89
N SER A 151 1.80 11.82 13.11
CA SER A 151 2.08 11.66 11.68
C SER A 151 3.53 12.02 11.41
N LEU A 152 4.20 11.21 10.60
CA LEU A 152 5.52 11.48 10.03
C LEU A 152 5.33 11.71 8.54
N MET A 153 5.88 12.80 8.01
CA MET A 153 5.81 13.12 6.59
C MET A 153 7.19 13.43 6.04
N GLU A 154 7.41 12.96 4.82
CA GLU A 154 8.64 13.20 4.08
C GLU A 154 8.41 14.28 3.02
N PHE A 155 9.27 15.29 2.98
CA PHE A 155 9.17 16.37 2.00
C PHE A 155 10.50 16.59 1.29
N LYS A 156 10.45 16.69 -0.04
CA LYS A 156 11.60 17.17 -0.83
C LYS A 156 11.62 18.69 -0.87
N VAL A 157 12.67 19.28 -0.35
CA VAL A 157 12.86 20.75 -0.35
C VAL A 157 13.26 21.18 -1.75
N LYS A 158 12.41 22.01 -2.37
CA LYS A 158 12.70 22.63 -3.68
C LYS A 158 13.50 23.91 -3.51
N GLN A 159 14.22 24.32 -4.55
CA GLN A 159 15.02 25.54 -4.56
C GLN A 159 14.23 26.80 -4.17
N ASN A 160 12.99 26.90 -4.67
CA ASN A 160 12.11 28.05 -4.45
C ASN A 160 11.20 27.87 -3.21
N SER A 161 11.56 26.96 -2.30
CA SER A 161 10.79 26.74 -1.08
C SER A 161 11.20 27.73 0.00
N ASP A 162 10.23 28.26 0.74
CA ASP A 162 10.45 29.08 1.95
C ASP A 162 11.22 28.36 3.06
N LEU A 163 11.42 27.05 2.94
CA LEU A 163 12.23 26.23 3.85
C LEU A 163 13.71 26.21 3.47
N CYS A 164 14.06 26.50 2.21
CA CYS A 164 15.43 26.48 1.75
C CYS A 164 16.23 27.60 2.45
N GLN A 165 17.45 27.31 2.91
CA GLN A 165 18.32 28.19 3.68
C GLN A 165 17.80 28.55 5.08
N MET A 166 16.74 27.89 5.57
CA MET A 166 16.24 28.08 6.94
C MET A 166 17.07 27.23 7.92
N THR A 167 17.51 27.83 9.02
CA THR A 167 18.15 27.08 10.12
C THR A 167 17.11 26.37 10.98
N MET A 168 17.48 25.31 11.70
CA MET A 168 16.55 24.61 12.61
C MET A 168 16.02 25.51 13.73
N SER A 169 16.83 26.43 14.25
CA SER A 169 16.39 27.44 15.20
C SER A 169 15.29 28.35 14.62
N GLN A 170 15.45 28.81 13.38
CA GLN A 170 14.42 29.61 12.68
C GLN A 170 13.16 28.78 12.39
N PHE A 171 13.34 27.54 11.94
CA PHE A 171 12.26 26.60 11.69
C PHE A 171 11.41 26.40 12.94
N ARG A 172 12.04 26.10 14.08
CA ARG A 172 11.34 25.86 15.35
C ARG A 172 10.59 27.10 15.84
N LYS A 173 11.12 28.31 15.62
CA LYS A 173 10.42 29.56 15.93
C LYS A 173 9.17 29.76 15.07
N LYS A 174 9.24 29.39 13.79
CA LYS A 174 8.14 29.54 12.83
C LYS A 174 7.08 28.42 12.95
N PHE A 175 7.52 27.20 13.24
CA PHE A 175 6.73 25.98 13.22
C PHE A 175 6.86 25.21 14.54
N GLY A 176 6.57 25.86 15.67
CA GLY A 176 6.81 25.30 17.00
C GLY A 176 6.06 23.99 17.34
N ASN A 177 5.01 23.66 16.57
CA ASN A 177 4.19 22.48 16.80
C ASN A 177 4.58 21.25 15.97
N VAL A 178 5.54 21.40 15.04
CA VAL A 178 6.10 20.30 14.26
C VAL A 178 7.60 20.22 14.44
N LEU A 179 8.15 19.03 14.30
CA LEU A 179 9.56 18.75 14.50
C LEU A 179 10.14 18.12 13.24
N ILE A 180 11.27 18.62 12.75
CA ILE A 180 12.10 17.89 11.79
C ILE A 180 12.94 16.90 12.59
N CYS A 181 12.66 15.60 12.48
CA CYS A 181 13.38 14.57 13.24
C CYS A 181 14.61 14.03 12.50
N ALA A 182 14.64 14.16 11.18
CA ALA A 182 15.79 13.77 10.35
C ALA A 182 15.81 14.57 9.05
N ILE A 183 17.00 14.65 8.44
CA ILE A 183 17.23 15.22 7.11
C ILE A 183 18.05 14.21 6.31
N ASN A 184 17.54 13.73 5.17
CA ASN A 184 18.32 12.96 4.23
C ASN A 184 18.89 13.90 3.16
N ARG A 185 20.22 14.00 3.13
CA ARG A 185 20.98 14.82 2.19
C ARG A 185 21.90 13.92 1.38
N ASN A 186 21.66 13.84 0.07
CA ASN A 186 22.45 13.01 -0.85
C ASN A 186 22.60 11.54 -0.39
N GLY A 187 21.54 10.96 0.19
CA GLY A 187 21.53 9.58 0.68
C GLY A 187 22.08 9.39 2.10
N GLN A 188 22.59 10.44 2.74
CA GLN A 188 23.03 10.41 4.13
C GLN A 188 21.95 10.95 5.06
N LEU A 189 21.57 10.15 6.06
CA LEU A 189 20.62 10.55 7.08
C LEU A 189 21.33 11.34 8.19
N LEU A 190 20.88 12.57 8.42
CA LEU A 190 21.38 13.50 9.42
C LEU A 190 20.32 13.70 10.50
N ILE A 191 20.73 13.66 11.76
CA ILE A 191 19.88 14.05 12.89
C ILE A 191 20.13 15.54 13.14
N PRO A 192 19.13 16.41 12.91
CA PRO A 192 19.33 17.84 12.98
C PRO A 192 19.62 18.32 14.40
N ASP A 193 20.67 19.13 14.55
CA ASP A 193 20.89 19.96 15.74
C ASP A 193 20.24 21.34 15.57
N GLY A 194 20.48 22.28 16.48
CA GLY A 194 19.87 23.62 16.41
C GLY A 194 20.39 24.51 15.26
N GLU A 195 21.58 24.20 14.73
CA GLU A 195 22.33 25.06 13.81
C GLU A 195 22.27 24.58 12.36
N ILE A 196 21.95 23.29 12.13
CA ILE A 196 21.84 22.75 10.79
C ILE A 196 20.85 23.57 9.95
N THR A 197 21.25 23.82 8.71
CA THR A 197 20.49 24.59 7.72
C THR A 197 19.90 23.65 6.68
N ILE A 198 18.62 23.85 6.37
CA ILE A 198 17.92 23.11 5.32
C ILE A 198 18.43 23.60 3.97
N LEU A 199 18.82 22.67 3.09
CA LEU A 199 19.33 22.97 1.76
C LEU A 199 18.38 22.47 0.67
N GLN A 200 18.61 22.93 -0.55
CA GLN A 200 17.91 22.44 -1.74
C GLN A 200 18.15 20.93 -1.90
N ASN A 201 17.11 20.22 -2.33
CA ASN A 201 17.06 18.78 -2.56
C ASN A 201 17.16 17.91 -1.29
N ASP A 202 17.25 18.51 -0.10
CA ASP A 202 17.09 17.77 1.15
C ASP A 202 15.71 17.09 1.18
N ILE A 203 15.68 15.88 1.74
CA ILE A 203 14.44 15.22 2.15
C ILE A 203 14.32 15.40 3.65
N ILE A 204 13.36 16.21 4.09
CA ILE A 204 13.11 16.45 5.51
C ILE A 204 12.01 15.52 6.01
N TYR A 205 12.20 14.99 7.22
CA TYR A 205 11.25 14.13 7.92
C TYR A 205 10.58 14.95 9.03
N VAL A 206 9.32 15.32 8.82
CA VAL A 206 8.54 16.19 9.71
C VAL A 206 7.54 15.37 10.50
N THR A 207 7.55 15.51 11.82
CA THR A 207 6.64 14.81 12.73
C THR A 207 5.85 15.78 13.60
N GLY A 208 4.62 15.39 13.96
CA GLY A 208 3.74 16.18 14.80
C GLY A 208 2.36 15.52 14.94
N ASN A 209 1.42 16.23 15.56
CA ASN A 209 0.03 15.79 15.53
C ASN A 209 -0.58 15.98 14.13
N ARG A 210 -1.69 15.31 13.87
CA ARG A 210 -2.35 15.33 12.55
C ARG A 210 -2.64 16.75 12.04
N VAL A 211 -3.16 17.63 12.90
CA VAL A 211 -3.59 18.98 12.50
C VAL A 211 -2.40 19.85 12.13
N ASP A 212 -1.36 19.86 12.97
CA ASP A 212 -0.19 20.70 12.77
C ASP A 212 0.62 20.27 11.54
N VAL A 213 0.72 18.96 11.28
CA VAL A 213 1.40 18.46 10.08
C VAL A 213 0.61 18.80 8.81
N ILE A 214 -0.74 18.78 8.84
CA ILE A 214 -1.57 19.25 7.72
C ILE A 214 -1.35 20.75 7.47
N LEU A 215 -1.33 21.56 8.53
CA LEU A 215 -1.08 23.01 8.43
C LEU A 215 0.31 23.28 7.84
N PHE A 216 1.32 22.52 8.29
CA PHE A 216 2.67 22.59 7.74
C PHE A 216 2.70 22.23 6.25
N HIS A 217 2.08 21.11 5.85
CA HIS A 217 1.97 20.71 4.44
C HIS A 217 1.37 21.85 3.58
N ASN A 218 0.26 22.43 4.04
CA ASN A 218 -0.44 23.49 3.32
C ASN A 218 0.40 24.77 3.18
N PHE A 219 1.26 25.06 4.17
CA PHE A 219 2.22 26.15 4.11
C PHE A 219 3.28 25.90 3.03
N VAL A 220 3.89 24.70 3.00
CA VAL A 220 4.96 24.39 2.03
C VAL A 220 4.46 24.51 0.60
N ARG A 221 3.25 24.01 0.33
CA ARG A 221 2.57 24.25 -0.96
C ARG A 221 1.08 23.93 -0.87
N PRO A 222 0.19 24.86 -1.25
CA PRO A 222 -1.26 24.66 -1.16
C PRO A 222 -1.85 23.80 -2.28
N LYS A 223 -1.08 22.85 -2.85
CA LYS A 223 -1.61 21.99 -3.91
C LYS A 223 -2.66 21.07 -3.29
N VAL A 224 -3.92 21.22 -3.71
CA VAL A 224 -5.05 20.40 -3.27
C VAL A 224 -5.58 19.66 -4.48
N ILE A 225 -5.78 18.36 -4.34
CA ILE A 225 -6.47 17.54 -5.34
C ILE A 225 -7.97 17.71 -5.12
N LYS A 226 -8.68 18.26 -6.11
CA LYS A 226 -10.14 18.47 -6.08
C LYS A 226 -10.89 17.46 -6.95
N SER A 227 -10.22 16.82 -7.90
CA SER A 227 -10.80 15.79 -8.77
C SER A 227 -9.88 14.57 -8.91
N LEU A 228 -10.47 13.38 -8.86
CA LEU A 228 -9.78 12.10 -9.01
C LEU A 228 -10.58 11.20 -9.96
N MET A 229 -9.91 10.73 -11.02
CA MET A 229 -10.42 9.67 -11.89
C MET A 229 -9.74 8.35 -11.54
N LEU A 230 -10.50 7.27 -11.40
CA LEU A 230 -10.00 5.91 -11.21
C LEU A 230 -10.23 5.12 -12.50
N ILE A 231 -9.19 4.45 -12.99
CA ILE A 231 -9.27 3.50 -14.10
C ILE A 231 -9.15 2.11 -13.50
N GLY A 232 -10.24 1.34 -13.57
CA GLY A 232 -10.40 0.04 -12.95
C GLY A 232 -11.14 0.10 -11.60
N ALA A 233 -12.26 -0.59 -11.53
CA ALA A 233 -13.11 -0.77 -10.36
C ALA A 233 -12.78 -2.09 -9.64
N GLY A 234 -11.56 -2.18 -9.11
CA GLY A 234 -11.11 -3.31 -8.30
C GLY A 234 -11.32 -3.11 -6.80
N LYS A 235 -10.86 -4.09 -6.00
CA LYS A 235 -10.88 -4.01 -4.52
C LYS A 235 -10.18 -2.75 -3.97
N ILE A 236 -9.08 -2.31 -4.58
CA ILE A 236 -8.38 -1.07 -4.20
C ILE A 236 -9.30 0.14 -4.39
N ALA A 237 -9.96 0.24 -5.55
CA ALA A 237 -10.92 1.31 -5.83
C ALA A 237 -12.07 1.28 -4.82
N TYR A 238 -12.62 0.10 -4.52
CA TYR A 238 -13.67 -0.07 -3.50
C TYR A 238 -13.26 0.50 -2.13
N TYR A 239 -12.06 0.14 -1.63
CA TYR A 239 -11.58 0.68 -0.36
C TYR A 239 -11.28 2.18 -0.43
N LEU A 240 -10.71 2.65 -1.54
CA LEU A 240 -10.35 4.05 -1.73
C LEU A 240 -11.59 4.95 -1.74
N LEU A 241 -12.63 4.56 -2.47
CA LEU A 241 -13.91 5.28 -2.52
C LEU A 241 -14.56 5.35 -1.13
N ASN A 242 -14.52 4.27 -0.36
CA ASN A 242 -15.01 4.27 1.02
C ASN A 242 -14.20 5.20 1.94
N ILE A 243 -12.88 5.27 1.78
CA ILE A 243 -12.02 6.22 2.51
C ILE A 243 -12.36 7.66 2.12
N LEU A 244 -12.64 7.90 0.83
CA LEU A 244 -12.91 9.23 0.28
C LEU A 244 -14.40 9.64 0.31
N LYS A 245 -15.29 8.82 0.87
CA LYS A 245 -16.74 9.03 0.86
C LYS A 245 -17.19 10.39 1.40
N ASN A 246 -16.50 10.90 2.42
CA ASN A 246 -16.80 12.19 3.06
C ASN A 246 -15.90 13.33 2.55
N SER A 247 -15.08 13.06 1.52
CA SER A 247 -14.24 14.09 0.91
C SER A 247 -15.05 14.94 -0.08
N LYS A 248 -14.61 16.17 -0.33
CA LYS A 248 -15.21 17.06 -1.35
C LYS A 248 -14.62 16.84 -2.74
N ILE A 249 -13.96 15.70 -2.96
CA ILE A 249 -13.25 15.41 -4.21
C ILE A 249 -14.28 14.93 -5.24
N LYS A 250 -14.23 15.50 -6.44
CA LYS A 250 -15.00 15.00 -7.58
C LYS A 250 -14.41 13.66 -8.03
N LEU A 251 -15.17 12.59 -7.88
CA LEU A 251 -14.76 11.23 -8.22
C LEU A 251 -15.41 10.77 -9.53
N LYS A 252 -14.67 10.05 -10.36
CA LYS A 252 -15.17 9.32 -11.54
C LYS A 252 -14.45 7.99 -11.64
N VAL A 253 -15.15 6.93 -12.05
CA VAL A 253 -14.58 5.59 -12.26
C VAL A 253 -14.84 5.14 -13.68
N ILE A 254 -13.83 4.57 -14.33
CA ILE A 254 -13.95 3.87 -15.62
C ILE A 254 -13.69 2.38 -15.37
N GLU A 255 -14.60 1.51 -15.79
CA GLU A 255 -14.47 0.06 -15.64
C GLU A 255 -14.90 -0.67 -16.91
N ILE A 256 -13.98 -1.46 -17.47
CA ILE A 256 -14.21 -2.17 -18.72
C ILE A 256 -15.21 -3.32 -18.58
N ASN A 257 -15.20 -4.02 -17.44
CA ASN A 257 -16.06 -5.18 -17.23
C ASN A 257 -17.48 -4.72 -16.87
N PRO A 258 -18.49 -5.04 -17.69
CA PRO A 258 -19.85 -4.55 -17.49
C PRO A 258 -20.47 -5.03 -16.18
N LYS A 259 -20.18 -6.26 -15.74
CA LYS A 259 -20.70 -6.79 -14.47
C LYS A 259 -20.10 -6.08 -13.27
N HIS A 260 -18.81 -5.75 -13.33
CA HIS A 260 -18.17 -4.99 -12.26
C HIS A 260 -18.65 -3.54 -12.23
N ALA A 261 -18.79 -2.89 -13.40
CA ALA A 261 -19.31 -1.54 -13.51
C ALA A 261 -20.74 -1.44 -12.93
N GLU A 262 -21.60 -2.40 -13.26
CA GLU A 262 -22.96 -2.50 -12.71
C GLU A 262 -22.96 -2.70 -11.19
N TRP A 263 -22.16 -3.63 -10.67
CA TRP A 263 -22.06 -3.85 -9.23
C TRP A 263 -21.55 -2.60 -8.50
N PHE A 264 -20.52 -1.93 -9.05
CA PHE A 264 -19.99 -0.70 -8.47
C PHE A 264 -21.00 0.45 -8.49
N SER A 265 -21.85 0.55 -9.51
CA SER A 265 -22.87 1.62 -9.59
C SER A 265 -23.98 1.42 -8.57
N GLN A 266 -24.30 0.16 -8.24
CA GLN A 266 -25.21 -0.19 -7.15
C GLN A 266 -24.61 0.13 -5.78
N GLU A 267 -23.32 -0.18 -5.54
CA GLU A 267 -22.66 0.12 -4.27
C GLU A 267 -22.34 1.60 -4.05
N PHE A 268 -22.08 2.35 -5.14
CA PHE A 268 -21.80 3.77 -5.07
C PHE A 268 -22.79 4.59 -5.94
N PRO A 269 -24.08 4.71 -5.54
CA PRO A 269 -25.11 5.34 -6.37
C PRO A 269 -24.87 6.82 -6.71
N HIS A 270 -24.02 7.50 -5.93
CA HIS A 270 -23.70 8.91 -6.13
C HIS A 270 -22.49 9.14 -7.05
N LEU A 271 -21.83 8.07 -7.49
CA LEU A 271 -20.61 8.11 -8.27
C LEU A 271 -20.92 7.97 -9.75
N HIS A 272 -20.24 8.75 -10.59
CA HIS A 272 -20.31 8.55 -12.03
C HIS A 272 -19.37 7.42 -12.44
N ILE A 273 -19.95 6.33 -12.92
CA ILE A 273 -19.24 5.11 -13.33
C ILE A 273 -19.48 4.92 -14.82
N VAL A 274 -18.39 4.88 -15.57
CA VAL A 274 -18.38 4.76 -17.03
C VAL A 274 -17.94 3.33 -17.36
N GLN A 275 -18.76 2.64 -18.14
CA GLN A 275 -18.43 1.29 -18.62
C GLN A 275 -17.68 1.40 -19.95
N ASP A 276 -16.35 1.43 -19.90
CA ASP A 276 -15.52 1.54 -21.10
C ASP A 276 -14.07 1.13 -20.80
N ASP A 277 -13.23 1.05 -21.84
CA ASP A 277 -11.80 0.80 -21.70
C ASP A 277 -11.04 2.07 -21.29
N GLY A 278 -10.81 2.23 -19.99
CA GLY A 278 -10.04 3.35 -19.45
C GLY A 278 -8.53 3.31 -19.77
N THR A 279 -8.05 2.33 -20.53
CA THR A 279 -6.68 2.30 -21.07
C THR A 279 -6.62 2.82 -22.51
N ALA A 280 -7.77 2.95 -23.17
CA ALA A 280 -7.88 3.45 -24.53
C ALA A 280 -7.80 4.99 -24.59
N LYS A 281 -7.03 5.49 -25.56
CA LYS A 281 -6.71 6.93 -25.70
C LYS A 281 -7.94 7.79 -25.99
N ASP A 282 -8.78 7.33 -26.90
CA ASP A 282 -10.03 7.97 -27.30
C ASP A 282 -10.98 8.13 -26.12
N ILE A 283 -11.15 7.08 -25.31
CA ILE A 283 -11.97 7.10 -24.10
C ILE A 283 -11.43 8.10 -23.08
N LEU A 284 -10.12 8.12 -22.83
CA LEU A 284 -9.51 9.07 -21.90
C LEU A 284 -9.68 10.54 -22.34
N LEU A 285 -9.70 10.79 -23.65
CA LEU A 285 -9.97 12.11 -24.21
C LEU A 285 -11.45 12.49 -24.08
N GLU A 286 -12.35 11.59 -24.42
CA GLU A 286 -13.81 11.76 -24.28
C GLU A 286 -14.19 12.06 -22.83
N GLU A 287 -13.66 11.28 -21.89
CA GLU A 287 -13.91 11.42 -20.46
C GLU A 287 -13.17 12.60 -19.80
N SER A 288 -12.42 13.37 -20.61
CA SER A 288 -11.70 14.57 -20.22
C SER A 288 -10.68 14.34 -19.11
N ALA A 289 -9.91 13.25 -19.19
CA ALA A 289 -8.94 12.86 -18.17
C ALA A 289 -7.91 13.97 -17.87
N GLN A 290 -7.51 14.77 -18.86
CA GLN A 290 -6.59 15.91 -18.70
C GLN A 290 -7.10 17.01 -17.72
N HIS A 291 -8.42 17.08 -17.48
CA HIS A 291 -9.01 18.06 -16.57
C HIS A 291 -9.11 17.55 -15.12
N TYR A 292 -8.63 16.34 -14.84
CA TYR A 292 -8.54 15.81 -13.49
C TYR A 292 -7.21 16.18 -12.83
N ASP A 293 -7.25 16.58 -11.56
CA ASP A 293 -6.06 16.92 -10.79
C ASP A 293 -5.18 15.68 -10.53
N ALA A 294 -5.83 14.53 -10.37
CA ALA A 294 -5.19 13.23 -10.22
C ALA A 294 -5.92 12.13 -11.00
N VAL A 295 -5.15 11.18 -11.52
CA VAL A 295 -5.68 9.96 -12.15
C VAL A 295 -4.96 8.75 -11.57
N ALA A 296 -5.71 7.72 -11.18
CA ALA A 296 -5.16 6.48 -10.67
C ALA A 296 -5.49 5.30 -11.60
N THR A 297 -4.46 4.68 -12.17
CA THR A 297 -4.55 3.49 -13.03
C THR A 297 -4.39 2.23 -12.18
N LEU A 298 -5.50 1.54 -11.93
CA LEU A 298 -5.64 0.48 -10.93
C LEU A 298 -6.03 -0.88 -11.54
N THR A 299 -5.84 -1.07 -12.84
CA THR A 299 -6.24 -2.30 -13.54
C THR A 299 -5.44 -3.52 -13.07
N GLY A 300 -5.81 -4.69 -13.58
CA GLY A 300 -5.11 -5.95 -13.29
C GLY A 300 -3.76 -6.11 -14.00
N VAL A 301 -3.46 -5.27 -15.00
CA VAL A 301 -2.32 -5.46 -15.93
C VAL A 301 -1.32 -4.33 -15.72
N ASP A 302 -0.08 -4.69 -15.35
CA ASP A 302 0.92 -3.67 -15.00
C ASP A 302 1.31 -2.83 -16.23
N GLU A 303 1.47 -3.45 -17.40
CA GLU A 303 1.85 -2.79 -18.65
C GLU A 303 0.81 -1.74 -19.06
N GLU A 304 -0.48 -2.08 -19.01
CA GLU A 304 -1.57 -1.16 -19.31
C GLU A 304 -1.59 0.03 -18.35
N ASN A 305 -1.38 -0.21 -17.05
CA ASN A 305 -1.33 0.86 -16.06
C ASN A 305 -0.16 1.81 -16.35
N ILE A 306 1.02 1.29 -16.67
CA ILE A 306 2.22 2.08 -16.97
C ILE A 306 2.01 2.91 -18.24
N ILE A 307 1.59 2.27 -19.34
CA ILE A 307 1.38 2.95 -20.63
C ILE A 307 0.30 4.03 -20.52
N SER A 308 -0.82 3.72 -19.86
CA SER A 308 -1.90 4.69 -19.65
C SER A 308 -1.42 5.89 -18.81
N SER A 309 -0.64 5.64 -17.76
CA SER A 309 -0.07 6.71 -16.94
C SER A 309 0.93 7.59 -17.71
N MET A 310 1.77 7.01 -18.57
CA MET A 310 2.67 7.77 -19.46
C MET A 310 1.87 8.66 -20.42
N PHE A 311 0.79 8.13 -20.99
CA PHE A 311 -0.09 8.90 -21.86
C PHE A 311 -0.78 10.06 -21.11
N LEU A 312 -1.31 9.80 -19.91
CA LEU A 312 -1.91 10.83 -19.06
C LEU A 312 -0.92 11.93 -18.67
N GLU A 313 0.35 11.57 -18.44
CA GLU A 313 1.42 12.54 -18.17
C GLU A 313 1.68 13.43 -19.40
N SER A 314 1.70 12.83 -20.60
CA SER A 314 1.83 13.58 -21.86
C SER A 314 0.66 14.55 -22.11
N MET A 315 -0.52 14.26 -21.54
CA MET A 315 -1.70 15.13 -21.56
C MET A 315 -1.68 16.23 -20.49
N GLY A 316 -0.68 16.25 -19.61
CA GLY A 316 -0.53 17.27 -18.56
C GLY A 316 -1.28 16.97 -17.26
N VAL A 317 -1.75 15.73 -17.05
CA VAL A 317 -2.30 15.33 -15.74
C VAL A 317 -1.21 15.46 -14.68
N GLN A 318 -1.48 16.24 -13.64
CA GLN A 318 -0.42 16.66 -12.74
C GLN A 318 -0.04 15.63 -11.67
N LYS A 319 -0.88 14.62 -11.43
CA LYS A 319 -0.64 13.58 -10.44
C LYS A 319 -1.18 12.23 -10.94
N ASN A 320 -0.29 11.46 -11.55
CA ASN A 320 -0.58 10.09 -11.95
C ASN A 320 -0.19 9.11 -10.84
N ILE A 321 -1.08 8.16 -10.56
CA ILE A 321 -0.88 7.11 -9.55
C ILE A 321 -1.01 5.78 -10.24
N THR A 322 0.11 5.08 -10.43
CA THR A 322 0.18 3.84 -11.20
C THR A 322 0.29 2.64 -10.27
N LYS A 323 -0.62 1.67 -10.40
CA LYS A 323 -0.50 0.39 -9.71
C LYS A 323 0.41 -0.56 -10.49
N VAL A 324 1.44 -1.06 -9.81
CA VAL A 324 2.38 -2.07 -10.36
C VAL A 324 2.53 -3.21 -9.36
N ASN A 325 2.26 -4.44 -9.81
CA ASN A 325 2.41 -5.64 -8.99
C ASN A 325 3.80 -6.27 -9.11
N ARG A 326 4.44 -6.17 -10.30
CA ARG A 326 5.80 -6.66 -10.52
C ARG A 326 6.82 -5.57 -10.22
N THR A 327 7.48 -5.67 -9.07
CA THR A 327 8.51 -4.71 -8.65
C THR A 327 9.68 -4.61 -9.62
N SER A 328 10.00 -5.66 -10.38
CA SER A 328 11.06 -5.65 -11.39
C SER A 328 10.80 -4.66 -12.54
N LEU A 329 9.54 -4.26 -12.77
CA LEU A 329 9.22 -3.25 -13.78
C LEU A 329 9.58 -1.83 -13.30
N LEU A 330 9.61 -1.59 -11.98
CA LEU A 330 9.94 -0.28 -11.43
C LEU A 330 11.40 0.09 -11.72
N GLU A 331 12.31 -0.90 -11.71
CA GLU A 331 13.73 -0.72 -12.06
C GLU A 331 13.94 -0.20 -13.50
N ILE A 332 12.95 -0.39 -14.38
CA ILE A 332 13.00 0.05 -15.79
C ILE A 332 12.41 1.46 -15.96
N ILE A 333 11.48 1.86 -15.08
CA ILE A 333 10.74 3.13 -15.19
C ILE A 333 11.48 4.26 -14.47
N ASP A 334 12.16 3.95 -13.37
CA ASP A 334 12.89 4.93 -12.56
C ASP A 334 14.33 5.20 -13.04
N SER A 335 14.74 4.61 -14.17
CA SER A 335 16.05 4.77 -14.82
C SER A 335 16.04 5.78 -15.96
#